data_AF-A0A9Q9EEE6-F1
#
_entry.id   AF-A0A9Q9EEE6-F1
#
_cell.length_a   1.000
_cell.length_b   1.000
_cell.length_c   1.000
_cell.angle_alpha   90.00
_cell.angle_beta   90.00
_cell.angle_gamma   90.00
#
_symmetry.space_group_name_H-M   'P 1'
#
loop_
_entity.id
_entity.type
_entity.pdbx_description
1 polymer ?
#
loop_
_entity_poly.entity_id
_entity_poly.type
_entity_poly.pdbx_seq_one_letter_code
_entity_poly.pdbx_strand_id
1 'polypeptide(L)'
;MEADFSLLSDDFEDCLTCNYDILLRSPFRLLDLPPELWLLVCEYAVIRSAPFVVGRESELFQMARILRQPSITRTSRLLRVEALPIFYAVNEFEMIHNFSVPCPRHFLTAIGGINLRTMGSLLMHSNCDKDFWEGTCQRGGIKCEVEMVGTNLRNIGSLSWNGLNTFRINFK
;
A
#
# COMPACT_ATOMS: atom_id res chain seq x y z
N MET A 1 13.93 32.17 18.28
CA MET A 1 14.01 33.08 17.13
C MET A 1 12.57 33.23 16.67
N GLU A 2 11.89 34.29 17.13
CA GLU A 2 10.51 34.56 16.73
C GLU A 2 10.56 35.09 15.30
N ALA A 3 9.78 34.48 14.40
CA ALA A 3 9.69 34.94 13.03
C ALA A 3 8.98 36.30 13.02
N ASP A 4 9.65 37.32 12.48
CA ASP A 4 9.08 38.64 12.29
C ASP A 4 8.18 38.62 11.04
N PHE A 5 6.88 38.60 11.27
CA PHE A 5 5.86 38.58 10.22
C PHE A 5 5.49 39.97 9.71
N SER A 6 6.11 41.04 10.24
CA SER A 6 5.82 42.43 9.83
C SER A 6 6.28 42.80 8.41
N LEU A 7 7.03 41.91 7.75
CA LEU A 7 7.52 42.06 6.37
C LEU A 7 6.67 41.31 5.34
N LEU A 8 5.60 40.61 5.75
CA LEU A 8 4.66 40.02 4.80
C LEU A 8 3.84 41.14 4.17
N SER A 9 3.75 41.14 2.83
CA SER A 9 2.86 42.06 2.09
C SER A 9 1.42 41.90 2.58
N ASP A 10 0.69 43.00 2.73
CA ASP A 10 -0.76 42.99 3.02
C ASP A 10 -1.55 42.13 2.00
N ASP A 11 -0.96 41.86 0.82
CA ASP A 11 -1.49 40.93 -0.19
C ASP A 11 -1.70 39.49 0.35
N PHE A 12 -0.97 39.10 1.41
CA PHE A 12 -1.11 37.78 2.01
C PHE A 12 -2.40 37.65 2.83
N GLU A 13 -2.87 38.74 3.44
CA GLU A 13 -4.17 38.77 4.12
C GLU A 13 -5.34 38.86 3.13
N ASP A 14 -5.15 39.52 1.98
CA ASP A 14 -6.18 39.60 0.93
C ASP A 14 -6.51 38.24 0.29
N CYS A 15 -5.56 37.30 0.30
CA CYS A 15 -5.81 35.90 -0.08
C CYS A 15 -6.76 35.19 0.90
N LEU A 16 -6.83 35.64 2.15
CA LEU A 16 -7.64 35.06 3.22
C LEU A 16 -8.97 35.78 3.42
N THR A 17 -9.19 36.96 2.86
CA THR A 17 -10.42 37.76 3.06
C THR A 17 -11.42 37.66 1.90
N CYS A 18 -11.09 36.93 0.83
CA CYS A 18 -12.04 36.63 -0.25
C CYS A 18 -13.30 35.93 0.29
N ASN A 19 -14.43 36.65 0.30
CA ASN A 19 -15.82 36.20 0.57
C ASN A 19 -15.98 34.68 0.76
N TYR A 20 -15.70 34.19 1.97
CA TYR A 20 -15.77 32.76 2.33
C TYR A 20 -17.11 32.13 1.95
N ASP A 21 -18.20 32.90 1.97
CA ASP A 21 -19.54 32.43 1.63
C ASP A 21 -19.73 32.02 0.16
N ILE A 22 -18.89 32.53 -0.76
CA ILE A 22 -18.93 32.17 -2.19
C ILE A 22 -18.01 30.95 -2.46
N LEU A 23 -16.87 30.86 -1.76
CA LEU A 23 -15.94 29.74 -1.89
C LEU A 23 -16.47 28.44 -1.25
N LEU A 24 -17.24 28.53 -0.15
CA LEU A 24 -17.88 27.39 0.51
C LEU A 24 -18.94 26.68 -0.36
N ARG A 25 -19.42 27.32 -1.44
CA ARG A 25 -20.40 26.73 -2.37
C ARG A 25 -19.77 26.05 -3.59
N SER A 26 -18.49 26.30 -3.85
CA SER A 26 -17.77 25.65 -4.95
C SER A 26 -17.02 24.42 -4.45
N PRO A 27 -17.07 23.27 -5.15
CA PRO A 27 -16.32 22.11 -4.73
C PRO A 27 -14.82 22.43 -4.76
N PHE A 28 -14.10 22.04 -3.70
CA PHE A 28 -12.65 22.15 -3.67
C PHE A 28 -12.05 21.41 -4.87
N ARG A 29 -11.31 22.14 -5.71
CA ARG A 29 -10.73 21.59 -6.93
C ARG A 29 -9.36 21.01 -6.64
N LEU A 30 -9.34 19.80 -6.09
CA LEU A 30 -8.11 19.09 -5.72
C LEU A 30 -7.07 19.06 -6.86
N LEU A 31 -7.53 18.94 -8.11
CA LEU A 31 -6.65 18.83 -9.29
C LEU A 31 -6.21 20.18 -9.87
N ASP A 32 -6.74 21.29 -9.35
CA ASP A 32 -6.25 22.64 -9.68
C ASP A 32 -5.06 23.02 -8.76
N LEU A 33 -4.74 22.20 -7.76
CA LEU A 33 -3.53 22.37 -6.96
C LEU A 33 -2.28 22.12 -7.82
N PRO A 34 -1.15 22.80 -7.50
CA PRO A 34 0.16 22.44 -8.01
C PRO A 34 0.45 20.94 -7.87
N PRO A 35 1.13 20.31 -8.86
CA PRO A 35 1.53 18.91 -8.84
C PRO A 35 2.10 18.42 -7.51
N GLU A 36 2.98 19.22 -6.91
CA GLU A 36 3.67 18.92 -5.67
C GLU A 36 2.70 18.72 -4.50
N LEU A 37 1.63 19.52 -4.44
CA LEU A 37 0.70 19.48 -3.31
C LEU A 37 -0.20 18.25 -3.36
N TRP A 38 -0.76 17.90 -4.51
CA TRP A 38 -1.61 16.72 -4.56
C TRP A 38 -0.80 15.42 -4.60
N LEU A 39 0.48 15.44 -4.99
CA LEU A 39 1.41 14.34 -4.74
C LEU A 39 1.62 14.12 -3.23
N LEU A 40 1.83 15.18 -2.45
CA LEU A 40 1.87 15.09 -0.98
C LEU A 40 0.56 14.53 -0.39
N VAL A 41 -0.60 14.93 -0.93
CA VAL A 41 -1.90 14.34 -0.55
C VAL A 41 -1.94 12.84 -0.89
N CYS A 42 -1.42 12.44 -2.05
CA CYS A 42 -1.34 11.04 -2.45
C CYS A 42 -0.46 10.24 -1.49
N GLU A 43 0.75 10.71 -1.20
CA GLU A 43 1.68 10.10 -0.24
C GLU A 43 1.01 9.92 1.12
N TYR A 44 0.45 10.98 1.68
CA TYR A 44 -0.25 10.95 2.95
C TYR A 44 -1.41 9.94 2.96
N ALA A 45 -2.13 9.83 1.85
CA ALA A 45 -3.29 8.94 1.75
C ALA A 45 -2.94 7.46 1.57
N VAL A 46 -1.77 7.13 1.00
CA VAL A 46 -1.40 5.75 0.65
C VAL A 46 -0.31 5.15 1.52
N ILE A 47 0.54 5.95 2.15
CA ILE A 47 1.63 5.46 3.00
C ILE A 47 1.07 5.06 4.37
N ARG A 48 1.48 3.90 4.86
CA ARG A 48 1.19 3.39 6.20
C ARG A 48 2.49 3.13 6.94
N SER A 49 2.47 3.39 8.25
CA SER A 49 3.59 3.08 9.14
C SER A 49 3.70 1.60 9.51
N ALA A 50 2.68 0.80 9.20
CA ALA A 50 2.64 -0.62 9.52
C ALA A 50 2.48 -1.46 8.24
N PRO A 51 3.05 -2.68 8.20
CA PRO A 51 2.94 -3.55 7.04
C PRO A 51 1.49 -3.92 6.68
N PHE A 52 1.24 -4.05 5.38
CA PHE A 52 0.00 -4.61 4.87
C PHE A 52 0.04 -6.13 4.93
N VAL A 53 -0.65 -6.70 5.92
CA VAL A 53 -0.69 -8.16 6.14
C VAL A 53 -1.87 -8.79 5.41
N VAL A 54 -1.58 -9.53 4.35
CA VAL A 54 -2.54 -10.31 3.56
C VAL A 54 -2.68 -11.73 4.13
N GLY A 55 -3.89 -12.27 4.14
CA GLY A 55 -4.12 -13.68 4.53
C GLY A 55 -4.23 -13.92 6.04
N ARG A 56 -4.42 -12.86 6.84
CA ARG A 56 -4.72 -12.99 8.27
C ARG A 56 -6.15 -13.50 8.55
N GLU A 57 -7.08 -13.12 7.68
CA GLU A 57 -8.50 -13.36 7.88
C GLU A 57 -8.96 -14.65 7.20
N SER A 58 -9.76 -15.46 7.91
CA SER A 58 -10.36 -16.69 7.37
C SER A 58 -11.49 -16.40 6.38
N GLU A 59 -12.20 -15.28 6.57
CA GLU A 59 -13.36 -14.91 5.76
C GLU A 59 -12.96 -14.19 4.47
N LEU A 60 -13.44 -14.69 3.33
CA LEU A 60 -13.16 -14.14 1.99
C LEU A 60 -13.51 -12.65 1.88
N PHE A 61 -14.61 -12.20 2.48
CA PHE A 61 -15.02 -10.79 2.45
C PHE A 61 -14.04 -9.88 3.19
N GLN A 62 -13.53 -10.34 4.33
CA GLN A 62 -12.54 -9.58 5.12
C GLN A 62 -11.19 -9.54 4.40
N MET A 63 -10.78 -10.67 3.82
CA MET A 63 -9.60 -10.72 2.97
C MET A 63 -9.73 -9.75 1.78
N ALA A 64 -10.89 -9.73 1.10
CA ALA A 64 -11.15 -8.80 0.00
C ALA A 64 -11.09 -7.31 0.43
N ARG A 65 -11.40 -6.98 1.69
CA ARG A 65 -11.21 -5.62 2.22
C ARG A 65 -9.72 -5.25 2.36
N ILE A 66 -8.88 -6.18 2.80
CA ILE A 66 -7.44 -5.98 2.96
C ILE A 66 -6.76 -5.86 1.59
N LEU A 67 -7.18 -6.69 0.62
CA LEU A 67 -6.62 -6.69 -0.73
C LEU A 67 -7.04 -5.47 -1.58
N ARG A 68 -7.95 -4.62 -1.08
CA ARG A 68 -8.39 -3.44 -1.82
C ARG A 68 -7.28 -2.39 -1.82
N GLN A 69 -6.94 -1.94 -3.03
CA GLN A 69 -6.13 -0.74 -3.21
C GLN A 69 -6.74 0.46 -2.46
N PRO A 70 -5.89 1.41 -2.02
CA PRO A 70 -6.33 2.58 -1.27
C PRO A 70 -7.50 3.31 -1.94
N SER A 71 -8.42 3.85 -1.14
CA SER A 71 -9.64 4.52 -1.66
C SER A 71 -9.32 5.63 -2.66
N ILE A 72 -8.27 6.43 -2.43
CA ILE A 72 -7.85 7.51 -3.33
C ILE A 72 -7.50 7.02 -4.74
N THR A 73 -6.93 5.82 -4.86
CA THR A 73 -6.60 5.21 -6.16
C THR A 73 -7.85 4.75 -6.92
N ARG A 74 -9.03 4.81 -6.29
CA ARG A 74 -10.32 4.38 -6.87
C ARG A 74 -11.22 5.54 -7.28
N THR A 75 -10.86 6.79 -6.96
CA THR A 75 -11.69 7.97 -7.24
C THR A 75 -11.46 8.52 -8.65
N SER A 76 -10.22 8.55 -9.15
CA SER A 76 -9.87 9.09 -10.47
C SER A 76 -8.71 8.32 -11.12
N ARG A 77 -8.66 8.28 -12.45
CA ARG A 77 -7.55 7.68 -13.19
C ARG A 77 -6.23 8.43 -12.96
N LEU A 78 -6.28 9.76 -12.86
CA LEU A 78 -5.09 10.57 -12.61
C LEU A 78 -4.48 10.23 -11.25
N LEU A 79 -5.28 10.32 -10.18
CA LEU A 79 -4.85 9.96 -8.83
C LEU A 79 -4.37 8.50 -8.74
N ARG A 80 -4.99 7.58 -9.50
CA ARG A 80 -4.53 6.19 -9.58
C ARG A 80 -3.14 6.06 -10.16
N VAL A 81 -2.84 6.73 -11.27
CA VAL A 81 -1.55 6.66 -11.97
C VAL A 81 -0.41 7.12 -11.06
N GLU A 82 -0.71 8.04 -10.17
CA GLU A 82 0.29 8.78 -9.38
C GLU A 82 0.44 8.17 -7.98
N ALA A 83 -0.66 7.78 -7.35
CA ALA A 83 -0.64 7.21 -6.01
C ALA A 83 -0.30 5.71 -5.98
N LEU A 84 -0.59 4.93 -7.03
CA LEU A 84 -0.26 3.49 -7.02
C LEU A 84 1.24 3.20 -7.01
N PRO A 85 2.08 3.89 -7.80
CA PRO A 85 3.53 3.72 -7.72
C PRO A 85 4.06 3.98 -6.32
N ILE A 86 3.64 5.08 -5.69
CA ILE A 86 4.01 5.43 -4.30
C ILE A 86 3.54 4.32 -3.34
N PHE A 87 2.29 3.89 -3.47
CA PHE A 87 1.71 2.86 -2.61
C PHE A 87 2.53 1.57 -2.64
N TYR A 88 2.86 1.05 -3.82
CA TYR A 88 3.59 -0.20 -3.92
C TYR A 88 5.08 -0.03 -3.60
N ALA A 89 5.71 1.09 -3.95
CA ALA A 89 7.15 1.28 -3.76
C ALA A 89 7.54 1.53 -2.30
N VAL A 90 6.69 2.21 -1.53
CA VAL A 90 7.05 2.72 -0.19
C VAL A 90 6.52 1.83 0.93
N ASN A 91 5.37 1.18 0.74
CA ASN A 91 4.77 0.38 1.80
C ASN A 91 5.39 -1.03 1.89
N GLU A 92 5.41 -1.55 3.10
CA GLU A 92 5.79 -2.94 3.36
C GLU A 92 4.58 -3.86 3.22
N PHE A 93 4.80 -5.03 2.62
CA PHE A 93 3.77 -6.03 2.39
C PHE A 93 4.18 -7.37 3.00
N GLU A 94 3.25 -7.97 3.72
CA GLU A 94 3.40 -9.30 4.31
C GLU A 94 2.24 -10.18 3.85
N MET A 95 2.51 -11.47 3.71
CA MET A 95 1.52 -12.46 3.34
C MET A 95 1.61 -13.63 4.30
N ILE A 96 0.47 -14.12 4.75
CA ILE A 96 0.37 -15.29 5.60
C ILE A 96 -0.42 -16.35 4.86
N HIS A 97 0.13 -17.56 4.83
CA HIS A 97 -0.55 -18.72 4.29
C HIS A 97 -0.37 -19.93 5.21
N ASN A 98 -1.44 -20.25 5.93
CA ASN A 98 -1.69 -21.59 6.43
C ASN A 98 -2.82 -22.22 5.61
N PHE A 99 -2.93 -23.55 5.63
CA PHE A 99 -3.99 -24.26 4.91
C PHE A 99 -5.42 -23.90 5.38
N SER A 100 -5.55 -23.11 6.44
CA SER A 100 -6.81 -22.63 7.00
C SER A 100 -7.28 -21.31 6.38
N VAL A 101 -6.45 -20.62 5.60
CA VAL A 101 -6.79 -19.38 4.89
C VAL A 101 -6.64 -19.55 3.37
N PRO A 102 -7.47 -18.88 2.56
CA PRO A 102 -7.35 -18.92 1.11
C PRO A 102 -5.94 -18.54 0.64
N CYS A 103 -5.43 -19.27 -0.36
CA CYS A 103 -4.10 -18.99 -0.91
C CYS A 103 -4.04 -17.56 -1.45
N PRO A 104 -3.10 -16.73 -0.97
CA PRO A 104 -3.06 -15.31 -1.30
C PRO A 104 -2.46 -15.05 -2.69
N ARG A 105 -2.11 -16.10 -3.46
CA ARG A 105 -1.66 -15.99 -4.87
C ARG A 105 -2.57 -15.11 -5.73
N HIS A 106 -3.89 -15.22 -5.55
CA HIS A 106 -4.86 -14.44 -6.32
C HIS A 106 -4.64 -12.93 -6.18
N PHE A 107 -4.18 -12.48 -5.02
CA PHE A 107 -3.80 -11.08 -4.81
C PHE A 107 -2.62 -10.69 -5.71
N LEU A 108 -1.55 -11.49 -5.70
CA LEU A 108 -0.36 -11.22 -6.50
C LEU A 108 -0.67 -11.18 -8.00
N THR A 109 -1.50 -12.11 -8.49
CA THR A 109 -1.96 -12.09 -9.88
C THR A 109 -2.83 -10.86 -10.16
N ALA A 110 -3.71 -10.47 -9.24
CA ALA A 110 -4.63 -9.35 -9.43
C ALA A 110 -3.95 -7.97 -9.46
N ILE A 111 -2.87 -7.76 -8.70
CA ILE A 111 -2.15 -6.48 -8.71
C ILE A 111 -1.34 -6.28 -10.00
N GLY A 112 -0.96 -7.36 -10.68
CA GLY A 112 -0.28 -7.33 -11.96
C GLY A 112 1.22 -7.06 -11.87
N GLY A 113 1.94 -7.46 -12.92
CA GLY A 113 3.42 -7.49 -12.92
C GLY A 113 4.10 -6.14 -12.76
N ILE A 114 3.49 -5.04 -13.22
CA ILE A 114 4.06 -3.69 -13.05
C ILE A 114 4.12 -3.34 -11.57
N ASN A 115 3.00 -3.50 -10.85
CA ASN A 115 2.91 -3.17 -9.44
C ASN A 115 3.76 -4.11 -8.58
N LEU A 116 3.86 -5.39 -8.94
CA LEU A 116 4.75 -6.34 -8.28
C LEU A 116 6.23 -5.90 -8.39
N ARG A 117 6.67 -5.47 -9.57
CA ARG A 117 8.03 -4.94 -9.75
C ARG A 117 8.25 -3.65 -8.97
N THR A 118 7.27 -2.76 -8.94
CA THR A 118 7.32 -1.54 -8.14
C THR A 118 7.42 -1.84 -6.65
N MET A 119 6.72 -2.87 -6.17
CA MET A 119 6.82 -3.38 -4.80
C MET A 119 8.21 -3.94 -4.49
N GLY A 120 8.87 -4.57 -5.47
CA GLY A 120 10.22 -5.09 -5.36
C GLY A 120 10.29 -6.38 -4.56
N SER A 121 9.84 -6.38 -3.30
CA SER A 121 9.79 -7.59 -2.48
C SER A 121 8.63 -7.59 -1.48
N LEU A 122 8.25 -8.79 -1.02
CA LEU A 122 7.35 -8.96 0.11
C LEU A 122 7.80 -10.11 1.01
N LEU A 123 7.33 -10.10 2.25
CA LEU A 123 7.53 -11.21 3.18
C LEU A 123 6.35 -12.18 3.14
N MET A 124 6.64 -13.48 3.10
CA MET A 124 5.65 -14.55 3.10
C MET A 124 5.91 -15.47 4.29
N HIS A 125 4.87 -15.76 5.05
CA HIS A 125 4.91 -16.63 6.22
C HIS A 125 4.04 -17.85 5.95
N SER A 126 4.66 -19.02 5.85
CA SER A 126 3.96 -20.24 5.46
C SER A 126 4.59 -21.52 6.00
N ASN A 127 3.77 -22.56 6.11
CA ASN A 127 4.22 -23.93 6.38
C ASN A 127 4.70 -24.66 5.11
N CYS A 128 4.51 -24.07 3.93
CA CYS A 128 5.01 -24.62 2.68
C CYS A 128 6.52 -24.38 2.55
N ASP A 129 7.17 -25.18 1.70
CA ASP A 129 8.57 -25.01 1.36
C ASP A 129 8.79 -23.94 0.29
N LYS A 130 10.07 -23.66 0.00
CA LYS A 130 10.49 -22.72 -1.03
C LYS A 130 9.97 -23.12 -2.42
N ASP A 131 10.13 -24.39 -2.77
CA ASP A 131 9.80 -24.93 -4.10
C ASP A 131 8.31 -24.80 -4.41
N PHE A 132 7.46 -24.99 -3.41
CA PHE A 132 6.03 -24.74 -3.51
C PHE A 132 5.72 -23.30 -3.92
N TRP A 133 6.40 -22.32 -3.33
CA TRP A 133 6.16 -20.90 -3.60
C TRP A 133 6.72 -20.45 -4.94
N GLU A 134 7.91 -20.93 -5.32
CA GLU A 134 8.45 -20.70 -6.66
C GLU A 134 7.53 -21.28 -7.73
N GLY A 135 7.08 -22.53 -7.56
CA GLY A 135 6.12 -23.16 -8.46
C GLY A 135 4.77 -22.45 -8.49
N THR A 136 4.31 -21.93 -7.35
CA THR A 136 3.04 -21.19 -7.23
C THR A 136 3.10 -19.86 -7.98
N CYS A 137 4.21 -19.14 -7.88
CA CYS A 137 4.43 -17.90 -8.62
C CYS A 137 4.59 -18.17 -10.13
N GLN A 138 5.36 -19.19 -10.50
CA GLN A 138 5.54 -19.59 -11.89
C GLN A 138 4.22 -19.98 -12.56
N ARG A 139 3.36 -20.77 -11.89
CA ARG A 139 2.00 -21.09 -12.38
C ARG A 139 1.10 -19.87 -12.54
N GLY A 140 1.34 -18.82 -11.75
CA GLY A 140 0.64 -17.53 -11.86
C GLY A 140 1.22 -16.59 -12.91
N GLY A 141 2.27 -16.98 -13.65
CA GLY A 141 2.99 -16.11 -14.57
C GLY A 141 3.81 -15.01 -13.89
N ILE A 142 4.09 -15.16 -12.59
CA ILE A 142 4.81 -14.18 -11.78
C ILE A 142 6.29 -14.52 -11.79
N LYS A 143 7.12 -13.58 -12.26
CA LYS A 143 8.57 -13.71 -12.21
C LYS A 143 9.06 -13.25 -10.85
N CYS A 144 9.54 -14.18 -10.04
CA CYS A 144 10.12 -13.87 -8.74
C CYS A 144 11.22 -14.87 -8.36
N GLU A 145 11.93 -14.53 -7.31
CA GLU A 145 12.89 -15.39 -6.62
C GLU A 145 12.48 -15.50 -5.15
N VAL A 146 12.49 -16.72 -4.62
CA VAL A 146 12.08 -16.98 -3.24
C VAL A 146 13.31 -17.32 -2.41
N GLU A 147 13.53 -16.54 -1.36
CA GLU A 147 14.63 -16.72 -0.42
C GLU A 147 14.07 -17.06 0.97
N MET A 148 14.62 -18.08 1.63
CA MET A 148 14.24 -18.37 3.02
C MET A 148 15.01 -17.44 3.95
N VAL A 149 14.30 -16.60 4.70
CA VAL A 149 14.89 -15.62 5.61
C VAL A 149 15.05 -16.20 7.02
N GLY A 150 14.16 -17.09 7.43
CA GLY A 150 14.24 -17.74 8.74
C GLY A 150 13.02 -18.58 9.09
N THR A 151 13.02 -19.13 10.29
CA THR A 151 11.97 -19.99 10.83
C THR A 151 11.50 -19.47 12.18
N ASN A 152 10.19 -19.42 12.41
CA ASN A 152 9.51 -18.89 13.61
C ASN A 152 9.49 -17.36 13.73
N LEU A 153 8.40 -16.76 13.25
CA LEU A 153 7.97 -15.47 13.78
C LEU A 153 7.43 -15.67 15.19
N ARG A 154 8.12 -15.13 16.18
CA ARG A 154 7.52 -14.90 17.50
C ARG A 154 6.67 -13.62 17.36
N ASN A 155 5.35 -13.76 17.52
CA ASN A 155 4.34 -12.67 17.56
C ASN A 155 3.88 -12.07 16.23
N ILE A 156 3.01 -12.78 15.50
CA ILE A 156 1.97 -12.13 14.67
C ILE A 156 0.59 -12.40 15.28
N GLY A 157 0.26 -11.70 16.37
CA GLY A 157 -1.10 -11.63 16.93
C GLY A 157 -1.64 -12.90 17.62
N SER A 158 -2.96 -12.91 17.85
CA SER A 158 -3.70 -13.83 18.73
C SER A 158 -3.89 -15.27 18.22
N LEU A 159 -3.35 -15.60 17.05
CA LEU A 159 -3.38 -16.95 16.49
C LEU A 159 -1.98 -17.53 16.71
N SER A 160 -1.87 -18.73 17.28
CA SER A 160 -0.58 -19.36 17.57
C SER A 160 0.08 -19.85 16.28
N TRP A 161 0.72 -18.95 15.53
CA TRP A 161 1.44 -19.19 14.28
C TRP A 161 2.85 -19.79 14.51
N ASN A 162 2.98 -20.71 15.46
CA ASN A 162 4.25 -21.38 15.73
C ASN A 162 4.61 -22.30 14.55
N GLY A 163 5.87 -22.28 14.10
CA GLY A 163 6.37 -23.18 13.06
C GLY A 163 6.27 -22.69 11.61
N LEU A 164 5.85 -21.45 11.36
CA LEU A 164 5.91 -20.89 10.00
C LEU A 164 7.36 -20.60 9.59
N ASN A 165 7.69 -20.94 8.33
CA ASN A 165 8.87 -20.43 7.65
C ASN A 165 8.58 -19.04 7.09
N THR A 166 9.57 -18.17 7.16
CA THR A 166 9.54 -16.83 6.57
C THR A 166 10.38 -16.83 5.31
N PHE A 167 9.75 -16.43 4.21
CA PHE A 167 10.36 -16.28 2.91
C PHE A 167 10.30 -14.81 2.49
N ARG A 168 11.33 -14.35 1.79
CA ARG A 168 11.31 -13.11 1.02
C ARG A 168 11.07 -13.46 -0.43
N ILE A 169 10.03 -12.89 -1.02
CA ILE A 169 9.72 -13.05 -2.43
C ILE A 169 10.16 -11.77 -3.13
N ASN A 170 11.18 -11.85 -3.98
CA ASN A 170 11.72 -10.75 -4.75
C ASN A 170 11.14 -10.78 -6.18
N PHE A 171 10.46 -9.73 -6.61
CA PHE A 171 9.80 -9.63 -7.92
C PHE A 171 10.75 -9.07 -8.99
N LYS A 172 10.71 -9.63 -10.20
CA LYS A 172 11.59 -9.29 -11.34
C LYS A 172 10.82 -8.67 -12.51
#